data_AF-A0AAW6U3Z1-F1
#
_entry.id   AF-A0AAW6U3Z1-F1
#
_cell.length_a   1.000
_cell.length_b   1.000
_cell.length_c   1.000
_cell.angle_alpha   90.00
_cell.angle_beta   90.00
_cell.angle_gamma   90.00
#
_symmetry.space_group_name_H-M   'P 1'
#
loop_
_entity.id
_entity.type
_entity.pdbx_description
1 polymer ?
#
loop_
_entity_poly.entity_id
_entity_poly.type
_entity_poly.pdbx_seq_one_letter_code
_entity_poly.pdbx_strand_id
1 'polypeptide(L)'
;MKDNTTWIEDGIEVAESSVLTREKPDRYGTVPGLDIEELADPQELELQVFREQYGPILALPRPRGQDRFFPEIDPTDGTVCGAFGTIDFARISVPFDKARYKADKLREKLKDATIMLSIVMERVPNRAKYLVLKYLRMGFLDVDDIVSEDMRAIAKWYLRVRAIRQEIGELVEAGKQRERQKLLSLP
;
A
#
# COMPACT_ATOMS: atom_id res chain seq x y z
N MET A 1 44.89 13.42 -2.18
CA MET A 1 44.73 14.84 -2.56
C MET A 1 44.12 14.82 -3.95
N LYS A 2 42.91 15.37 -4.11
CA LYS A 2 42.20 15.35 -5.40
C LYS A 2 42.53 16.64 -6.13
N ASP A 3 43.16 16.52 -7.29
CA ASP A 3 43.33 17.64 -8.20
C ASP A 3 42.00 17.85 -8.91
N ASN A 4 41.13 18.66 -8.31
CA ASN A 4 39.97 19.19 -9.03
C ASN A 4 40.50 20.19 -10.05
N THR A 5 40.45 19.84 -11.32
CA THR A 5 40.86 20.71 -12.42
C THR A 5 39.86 21.86 -12.56
N THR A 6 40.04 22.89 -11.77
CA THR A 6 39.36 24.18 -11.90
C THR A 6 40.10 25.01 -12.94
N TRP A 7 39.36 25.57 -13.90
CA TRP A 7 39.89 26.53 -14.86
C TRP A 7 39.30 27.90 -14.53
N ILE A 8 40.11 28.94 -14.66
CA ILE A 8 39.73 30.32 -14.36
C ILE A 8 39.45 31.03 -15.68
N GLU A 9 38.19 31.36 -15.94
CA GLU A 9 37.80 32.34 -16.97
C GLU A 9 37.37 33.64 -16.27
N ASP A 10 37.96 34.77 -16.66
CA ASP A 10 37.65 36.11 -16.14
C ASP A 10 37.58 36.24 -14.60
N GLY A 11 38.39 35.47 -13.88
CA GLY A 11 38.54 35.57 -12.43
C GLY A 11 37.44 34.89 -11.61
N ILE A 12 36.58 34.08 -12.23
CA ILE A 12 35.54 33.30 -11.54
C ILE A 12 35.92 31.81 -11.58
N GLU A 13 36.00 31.17 -10.42
CA GLU A 13 36.15 29.71 -10.33
C GLU A 13 34.83 29.05 -10.73
N VAL A 14 34.76 28.57 -11.96
CA VAL A 14 33.57 27.88 -12.49
C VAL A 14 33.76 26.38 -12.30
N ALA A 15 32.83 25.75 -11.58
CA ALA A 15 32.76 24.30 -11.51
C ALA A 15 32.40 23.70 -12.87
N GLU A 16 33.00 22.55 -13.23
CA GLU A 16 32.78 21.85 -14.51
C GLU A 16 31.27 21.76 -14.83
N SER A 17 30.87 22.25 -16.00
CA SER A 17 29.44 22.34 -16.36
C SER A 17 28.79 20.96 -16.42
N SER A 18 27.53 20.86 -16.02
CA SER A 18 26.73 19.62 -16.14
C SER A 18 26.52 19.15 -17.60
N VAL A 19 26.86 20.00 -18.57
CA VAL A 19 26.80 19.71 -20.01
C VAL A 19 27.98 18.83 -20.43
N LEU A 20 29.18 19.07 -19.91
CA LEU A 20 30.37 18.21 -20.11
C LEU A 20 30.19 16.81 -19.49
N THR A 21 29.27 16.66 -18.52
CA THR A 21 28.94 15.36 -17.93
C THR A 21 28.20 14.44 -18.91
N ARG A 22 27.54 14.98 -19.94
CA ARG A 22 26.85 14.19 -20.98
C ARG A 22 27.78 13.64 -22.07
N GLU A 23 28.97 14.20 -22.20
CA GLU A 23 29.98 13.79 -23.18
C GLU A 23 30.99 12.78 -22.62
N LYS A 24 30.89 12.44 -21.32
CA LYS A 24 31.69 11.38 -20.72
C LYS A 24 31.17 10.02 -21.18
N PRO A 25 32.04 9.12 -21.66
CA PRO A 25 31.63 7.80 -22.15
C PRO A 25 30.99 6.96 -21.04
N ASP A 26 31.34 7.19 -19.77
CA ASP A 26 30.84 6.45 -18.62
C ASP A 26 30.18 7.34 -17.56
N ARG A 27 29.10 6.82 -16.97
CA ARG A 27 28.26 7.49 -15.96
C ARG A 27 28.99 7.79 -14.65
N TYR A 28 30.06 7.05 -14.35
CA TYR A 28 30.82 7.13 -13.09
C TYR A 28 32.23 7.70 -13.23
N GLY A 29 32.67 8.01 -14.46
CA GLY A 29 34.01 8.55 -14.74
C GLY A 29 35.13 7.50 -14.69
N THR A 30 36.38 7.97 -14.80
CA THR A 30 37.59 7.12 -14.82
C THR A 30 38.38 7.24 -13.51
N VAL A 31 39.14 6.18 -13.18
CA VAL A 31 40.06 6.18 -12.03
C VAL A 31 41.49 6.37 -12.55
N PRO A 32 42.23 7.40 -12.08
CA PRO A 32 43.61 7.61 -12.50
C PRO A 32 44.49 6.39 -12.22
N GLY A 33 45.14 5.87 -13.26
CA GLY A 33 46.04 4.71 -13.16
C GLY A 33 45.36 3.34 -13.30
N LEU A 34 44.06 3.30 -13.57
CA LEU A 34 43.35 2.08 -13.95
C LEU A 34 42.84 2.23 -15.39
N ASP A 35 42.93 1.15 -16.17
CA ASP A 35 42.32 1.13 -17.50
C ASP A 35 40.79 0.99 -17.39
N ILE A 36 40.07 1.51 -18.38
CA ILE A 36 38.61 1.49 -18.42
C ILE A 36 38.09 0.06 -18.49
N GLU A 37 38.80 -0.84 -19.18
CA GLU A 37 38.44 -2.26 -19.27
C GLU A 37 38.59 -3.01 -17.93
N GLU A 38 39.40 -2.48 -17.01
CA GLU A 38 39.57 -3.01 -15.65
C GLU A 38 38.59 -2.40 -14.64
N LEU A 39 37.86 -1.33 -15.03
CA LEU A 39 36.81 -0.77 -14.21
C LEU A 39 35.59 -1.69 -14.23
N ALA A 40 35.03 -1.95 -13.05
CA ALA A 40 33.75 -2.62 -12.92
C ALA A 40 32.68 -1.85 -13.69
N ASP A 41 31.81 -2.58 -14.40
CA ASP A 41 30.70 -1.99 -15.14
C ASP A 41 29.88 -1.10 -14.18
N PRO A 42 29.49 0.12 -14.60
CA PRO A 42 28.45 0.91 -13.93
C PRO A 42 27.32 0.09 -13.28
N GLN A 43 26.81 -0.93 -13.96
CA GLN A 43 25.75 -1.80 -13.43
C GLN A 43 26.24 -2.68 -12.27
N GLU A 44 27.45 -3.21 -12.37
CA GLU A 44 28.05 -4.04 -11.33
C GLU A 44 28.30 -3.24 -10.04
N LEU A 45 28.74 -1.98 -10.18
CA LEU A 45 28.91 -1.06 -9.06
C LEU A 45 27.58 -0.71 -8.37
N GLU A 46 26.54 -0.40 -9.16
CA GLU A 46 25.20 -0.15 -8.62
C GLU A 46 24.67 -1.38 -7.87
N LEU A 47 24.87 -2.59 -8.41
CA LEU A 47 24.48 -3.84 -7.78
C LEU A 47 25.23 -4.12 -6.47
N GLN A 48 26.53 -3.82 -6.42
CA GLN A 48 27.34 -4.00 -5.22
C GLN A 48 26.86 -3.08 -4.09
N VAL A 49 26.68 -1.80 -4.38
CA VAL A 49 26.16 -0.82 -3.40
C VAL A 49 24.74 -1.21 -2.95
N PHE A 50 23.89 -1.64 -3.89
CA PHE A 50 22.54 -2.07 -3.56
C PHE A 50 22.53 -3.29 -2.63
N ARG A 51 23.37 -4.30 -2.91
CA ARG A 51 23.51 -5.48 -2.04
C ARG A 51 24.06 -5.12 -0.66
N GLU A 52 25.01 -4.21 -0.58
CA GLU A 52 25.58 -3.76 0.68
C GLU A 52 24.54 -3.01 1.53
N GLN A 53 23.81 -2.06 0.93
CA GLN A 53 22.85 -1.23 1.65
C GLN A 53 21.54 -1.95 1.97
N TYR A 54 21.01 -2.75 1.04
CA TYR A 54 19.67 -3.34 1.14
C TYR A 54 19.69 -4.84 1.41
N GLY A 55 20.84 -5.52 1.30
CA GLY A 55 21.00 -6.93 1.63
C GLY A 55 20.43 -7.32 3.00
N PRO A 56 20.68 -6.56 4.09
CA PRO A 56 20.11 -6.85 5.40
C PRO A 56 18.57 -6.82 5.43
N ILE A 57 17.96 -5.91 4.66
CA ILE A 57 16.50 -5.77 4.57
C ILE A 57 15.91 -6.93 3.76
N LEU A 58 16.54 -7.27 2.65
CA LEU A 58 16.14 -8.39 1.79
C LEU A 58 16.30 -9.76 2.48
N ALA A 59 17.18 -9.86 3.47
CA ALA A 59 17.41 -11.06 4.28
C ALA A 59 16.40 -11.25 5.43
N LEU A 60 15.53 -10.26 5.71
CA LEU A 60 14.56 -10.37 6.79
C LEU A 60 13.54 -11.51 6.52
N PRO A 61 13.18 -12.29 7.56
CA PRO A 61 12.19 -13.36 7.42
C PRO A 61 10.84 -12.79 6.97
N ARG A 62 10.30 -13.39 5.92
CA ARG A 62 9.12 -12.87 5.23
C ARG A 62 7.86 -13.12 6.05
N PRO A 63 6.98 -12.12 6.27
CA PRO A 63 5.66 -12.37 6.81
C PRO A 63 4.89 -13.28 5.83
N ARG A 64 4.40 -14.42 6.33
CA ARG A 64 3.54 -15.32 5.54
C ARG A 64 2.18 -14.68 5.37
N GLY A 65 2.01 -14.01 4.23
CA GLY A 65 0.74 -13.48 3.80
C GLY A 65 0.82 -12.00 3.48
N GLN A 66 0.62 -11.71 2.20
CA GLN A 66 0.08 -10.45 1.71
C GLN A 66 1.06 -9.32 1.33
N ASP A 67 2.22 -9.62 0.75
CA ASP A 67 2.92 -8.63 -0.07
C ASP A 67 2.89 -9.01 -1.56
N ARG A 68 2.47 -8.04 -2.38
CA ARG A 68 2.49 -8.08 -3.86
C ARG A 68 3.68 -7.33 -4.44
N PHE A 69 4.47 -6.67 -3.59
CA PHE A 69 5.64 -5.90 -3.98
C PHE A 69 6.88 -6.72 -3.67
N PHE A 70 7.56 -7.15 -4.73
CA PHE A 70 8.82 -7.86 -4.62
C PHE A 70 9.85 -7.09 -5.44
N PRO A 71 10.77 -6.37 -4.78
CA PRO A 71 11.88 -5.83 -5.51
C PRO A 71 12.83 -6.95 -5.91
N GLU A 72 12.76 -7.36 -7.17
CA GLU A 72 13.60 -8.40 -7.75
C GLU A 72 14.41 -7.77 -8.89
N ILE A 73 15.70 -8.08 -8.95
CA ILE A 73 16.58 -7.57 -10.00
C ILE A 73 16.57 -8.62 -11.11
N ASP A 74 16.14 -8.24 -12.31
CA ASP A 74 16.24 -9.14 -13.46
C ASP A 74 17.72 -9.34 -13.80
N PRO A 75 18.23 -10.60 -13.79
CA PRO A 75 19.63 -10.89 -14.03
C PRO A 75 20.07 -10.64 -15.49
N THR A 76 19.13 -10.38 -16.41
CA THR A 76 19.41 -10.22 -17.84
C THR A 76 19.69 -8.77 -18.23
N ASP A 77 19.06 -7.81 -17.56
CA ASP A 77 19.12 -6.39 -17.92
C ASP A 77 19.39 -5.45 -16.73
N GLY A 78 19.54 -6.00 -15.51
CA GLY A 78 19.82 -5.22 -14.31
C GLY A 78 18.64 -4.40 -13.80
N THR A 79 17.44 -4.57 -14.39
CA THR A 79 16.26 -3.80 -14.02
C THR A 79 15.78 -4.20 -12.63
N VAL A 80 15.74 -3.23 -11.71
CA VAL A 80 15.14 -3.40 -10.38
C VAL A 80 13.62 -3.37 -10.52
N CYS A 81 12.99 -4.54 -10.63
CA CYS A 81 11.55 -4.68 -10.41
C CYS A 81 11.24 -4.26 -8.97
N GLY A 82 10.03 -3.79 -8.69
CA GLY A 82 9.50 -3.59 -7.33
C GLY A 82 9.99 -2.41 -6.47
N ALA A 83 10.96 -1.57 -6.90
CA ALA A 83 11.28 -0.35 -6.15
C ALA A 83 10.37 0.83 -6.54
N PHE A 84 10.39 1.30 -7.80
CA PHE A 84 9.50 2.36 -8.29
C PHE A 84 9.30 2.28 -9.83
N GLY A 85 9.51 1.11 -10.42
CA GLY A 85 9.37 0.88 -11.87
C GLY A 85 7.91 0.90 -12.32
N THR A 86 7.58 1.77 -13.27
CA THR A 86 6.24 1.94 -13.88
C THR A 86 5.64 0.66 -14.46
N ILE A 87 6.47 -0.33 -14.80
CA ILE A 87 6.05 -1.62 -15.37
C ILE A 87 5.26 -2.45 -14.37
N ASP A 88 5.63 -2.43 -13.08
CA ASP A 88 4.86 -3.10 -12.03
C ASP A 88 3.56 -2.35 -11.71
N PHE A 89 3.55 -1.02 -11.77
CA PHE A 89 2.30 -0.26 -11.66
C PHE A 89 1.32 -0.63 -12.78
N ALA A 90 1.81 -0.83 -14.01
CA ALA A 90 0.99 -1.26 -15.14
C ALA A 90 0.58 -2.74 -15.06
N ARG A 91 1.42 -3.64 -14.54
CA ARG A 91 1.09 -5.06 -14.31
C ARG A 91 0.14 -5.27 -13.11
N ILE A 92 0.30 -4.48 -12.05
CA ILE A 92 -0.48 -4.57 -10.80
C ILE A 92 -1.78 -3.76 -10.89
N SER A 93 -1.91 -2.83 -11.84
CA SER A 93 -3.16 -2.11 -12.10
C SER A 93 -4.22 -3.06 -12.69
N VAL A 94 -4.76 -3.93 -11.85
CA VAL A 94 -6.14 -4.39 -12.02
C VAL A 94 -6.98 -3.14 -12.24
N PRO A 95 -7.84 -3.08 -13.27
CA PRO A 95 -8.68 -1.93 -13.51
C PRO A 95 -9.38 -1.55 -12.22
N PHE A 96 -9.32 -0.27 -11.86
CA PHE A 96 -9.82 0.23 -10.58
C PHE A 96 -11.29 -0.15 -10.39
N ASP A 97 -11.54 -1.13 -9.54
CA ASP A 97 -12.88 -1.55 -9.20
C ASP A 97 -13.41 -0.68 -8.06
N LYS A 98 -14.19 0.33 -8.44
CA LYS A 98 -14.85 1.25 -7.52
C LYS A 98 -15.73 0.51 -6.50
N ALA A 99 -16.36 -0.61 -6.87
CA ALA A 99 -17.19 -1.38 -5.95
C ALA A 99 -16.33 -2.08 -4.88
N ARG A 100 -15.21 -2.69 -5.30
CA ARG A 100 -14.25 -3.31 -4.38
C ARG A 100 -13.63 -2.28 -3.44
N TYR A 101 -13.16 -1.15 -3.98
CA TYR A 101 -12.62 -0.07 -3.16
C TYR A 101 -13.63 0.42 -2.12
N LYS A 102 -14.90 0.62 -2.51
CA LYS A 102 -15.97 1.01 -1.59
C LYS A 102 -16.19 -0.05 -0.51
N ALA A 103 -16.22 -1.33 -0.88
CA ALA A 103 -16.38 -2.42 0.09
C ALA A 103 -15.23 -2.47 1.09
N ASP A 104 -13.99 -2.27 0.65
CA ASP A 104 -12.82 -2.23 1.53
C ASP A 104 -12.85 -1.02 2.48
N LYS A 105 -13.25 0.16 2.00
CA LYS A 105 -13.48 1.33 2.86
C LYS A 105 -14.61 1.12 3.88
N LEU A 106 -15.67 0.41 3.51
CA LEU A 106 -16.73 0.05 4.44
C LEU A 106 -16.26 -0.99 5.47
N ARG A 107 -15.37 -1.92 5.11
CA ARG A 107 -14.75 -2.86 6.05
C ARG A 107 -13.89 -2.16 7.09
N GLU A 108 -13.13 -1.12 6.70
CA GLU A 108 -12.42 -0.26 7.66
C GLU A 108 -13.40 0.39 8.64
N LYS A 109 -14.44 1.07 8.14
CA LYS A 109 -15.48 1.68 8.98
C LYS A 109 -16.19 0.67 9.89
N LEU A 110 -16.37 -0.57 9.41
CA LEU A 110 -16.98 -1.65 10.19
C LEU A 110 -16.09 -2.04 11.37
N LYS A 111 -14.77 -2.09 11.20
CA LYS A 111 -13.82 -2.36 12.29
C LYS A 111 -13.95 -1.29 13.36
N ASP A 112 -13.89 -0.02 12.97
CA ASP A 112 -14.01 1.11 13.90
C ASP A 112 -15.33 1.09 14.66
N ALA A 113 -16.45 0.87 13.95
CA ALA A 113 -17.77 0.78 14.56
C ALA A 113 -17.90 -0.42 15.51
N THR A 114 -17.22 -1.54 15.22
CA THR A 114 -17.21 -2.72 16.08
C THR A 114 -16.41 -2.48 17.36
N ILE A 115 -15.27 -1.77 17.26
CA ILE A 115 -14.47 -1.36 18.43
C ILE A 115 -15.29 -0.41 19.31
N MET A 116 -15.96 0.58 18.71
CA MET A 116 -16.81 1.49 19.48
C MET A 116 -17.96 0.75 20.16
N LEU A 117 -18.59 -0.20 19.45
CA LEU A 117 -19.63 -1.04 20.04
C LEU A 117 -19.09 -1.86 21.22
N SER A 118 -17.89 -2.45 21.12
CA SER A 118 -17.31 -3.24 22.22
C SER A 118 -17.04 -2.38 23.45
N ILE A 119 -16.46 -1.19 23.27
CA ILE A 119 -16.19 -0.23 24.36
C ILE A 119 -17.49 0.14 25.09
N VAL A 120 -18.56 0.47 24.35
CA VAL A 120 -19.84 0.84 24.98
C VAL A 120 -20.49 -0.37 25.65
N MET A 121 -20.39 -1.56 25.05
CA MET A 121 -20.90 -2.79 25.65
C MET A 121 -20.19 -3.16 26.96
N GLU A 122 -18.91 -2.85 27.12
CA GLU A 122 -18.15 -3.12 28.34
C GLU A 122 -18.62 -2.25 29.52
N ARG A 123 -19.08 -1.01 29.26
CA ARG A 123 -19.58 -0.10 30.30
C ARG A 123 -20.83 -0.62 31.01
N VAL A 124 -21.60 -1.47 30.35
CA VAL A 124 -22.83 -2.05 30.90
C VAL A 124 -22.56 -3.50 31.32
N PRO A 125 -22.41 -3.82 32.62
CA PRO A 125 -22.05 -5.17 33.08
C PRO A 125 -23.20 -6.19 32.94
N ASN A 126 -24.43 -5.73 32.71
CA ASN A 126 -25.62 -6.56 32.82
C ASN A 126 -25.95 -7.34 31.54
N ARG A 127 -26.55 -8.53 31.71
CA ARG A 127 -27.12 -9.33 30.60
C ARG A 127 -28.26 -8.63 29.86
N ALA A 128 -28.84 -7.59 30.46
CA ALA A 128 -29.90 -6.77 29.87
C ALA A 128 -29.52 -6.20 28.50
N LYS A 129 -28.24 -5.88 28.26
CA LYS A 129 -27.77 -5.37 26.95
C LYS A 129 -28.05 -6.35 25.81
N TYR A 130 -27.96 -7.66 26.07
CA TYR A 130 -28.25 -8.67 25.06
C TYR A 130 -29.75 -8.83 24.80
N LEU A 131 -30.60 -8.58 25.80
CA LEU A 131 -32.06 -8.55 25.60
C LEU A 131 -32.48 -7.37 24.73
N VAL A 132 -31.97 -6.17 25.03
CA VAL A 132 -32.20 -4.96 24.20
C VAL A 132 -31.80 -5.23 22.76
N LEU A 133 -30.57 -5.74 22.53
CA LEU A 133 -30.11 -6.10 21.19
C LEU A 133 -30.97 -7.17 20.52
N LYS A 134 -31.47 -8.15 21.27
CA LYS A 134 -32.37 -9.20 20.75
C LYS A 134 -33.69 -8.59 20.26
N TYR A 135 -34.35 -7.77 21.07
CA TYR A 135 -35.63 -7.16 20.71
C TYR A 135 -35.48 -6.15 19.56
N LEU A 136 -34.40 -5.40 19.56
CA LEU A 136 -34.07 -4.45 18.50
C LEU A 136 -33.74 -5.14 17.18
N ARG A 137 -33.07 -6.30 17.22
CA ARG A 137 -32.87 -7.14 16.02
C ARG A 137 -34.19 -7.66 15.45
N MET A 138 -35.15 -7.99 16.31
CA MET A 138 -36.48 -8.47 15.93
C MET A 138 -37.42 -7.34 15.45
N GLY A 139 -37.06 -6.07 15.69
CA GLY A 139 -37.88 -4.92 15.33
C GLY A 139 -39.04 -4.65 16.30
N PHE A 140 -38.98 -5.19 17.52
CA PHE A 140 -39.99 -4.95 18.56
C PHE A 140 -39.72 -3.72 19.41
N LEU A 141 -38.54 -3.11 19.26
CA LEU A 141 -38.06 -1.99 20.07
C LEU A 141 -37.34 -1.02 19.16
N ASP A 142 -37.70 0.26 19.22
CA ASP A 142 -36.95 1.32 18.58
C ASP A 142 -35.88 1.89 19.53
N VAL A 143 -34.91 2.60 18.98
CA VAL A 143 -33.83 3.24 19.75
C VAL A 143 -34.39 4.26 20.74
N ASP A 144 -35.45 4.95 20.36
CA ASP A 144 -36.06 6.02 21.16
C ASP A 144 -36.85 5.49 22.35
N ASP A 145 -37.34 4.24 22.28
CA ASP A 145 -38.02 3.54 23.38
C ASP A 145 -37.06 3.20 24.54
N ILE A 146 -35.74 3.27 24.31
CA ILE A 146 -34.72 2.93 25.30
C ILE A 146 -34.45 4.14 26.19
N VAL A 147 -34.81 4.03 27.47
CA VAL A 147 -34.62 5.09 28.47
C VAL A 147 -33.17 5.25 28.91
N SER A 148 -32.42 4.15 29.04
CA SER A 148 -31.02 4.18 29.48
C SER A 148 -30.12 4.71 28.37
N GLU A 149 -29.34 5.75 28.67
CA GLU A 149 -28.43 6.40 27.71
C GLU A 149 -27.36 5.43 27.18
N ASP A 150 -26.75 4.62 28.05
CA ASP A 150 -25.77 3.62 27.64
C ASP A 150 -26.39 2.54 26.74
N MET A 151 -27.58 2.04 27.08
CA MET A 151 -28.29 1.05 26.24
C MET A 151 -28.69 1.63 24.89
N ARG A 152 -29.08 2.92 24.86
CA ARG A 152 -29.37 3.65 23.63
C ARG A 152 -28.12 3.81 22.77
N ALA A 153 -26.97 4.11 23.38
CA ALA A 153 -25.70 4.15 22.67
C ALA A 153 -25.32 2.78 22.07
N ILE A 154 -25.50 1.69 22.83
CA ILE A 154 -25.31 0.31 22.33
C ILE A 154 -26.21 0.04 21.13
N ALA A 155 -27.50 0.38 21.22
CA ALA A 155 -28.46 0.20 20.14
C ALA A 155 -28.05 0.97 18.86
N LYS A 156 -27.66 2.24 18.99
CA LYS A 156 -27.20 3.07 17.86
C LYS A 156 -25.98 2.46 17.17
N TRP A 157 -24.97 2.06 17.93
CA TRP A 157 -23.77 1.43 17.38
C TRP A 157 -24.07 0.09 16.73
N TYR A 158 -24.93 -0.72 17.35
CA TYR A 158 -25.36 -2.00 16.78
C TYR A 158 -26.07 -1.82 15.43
N LEU A 159 -27.01 -0.88 15.32
CA LEU A 159 -27.68 -0.58 14.06
C LEU A 159 -26.71 -0.08 12.99
N ARG A 160 -25.75 0.76 13.37
CA ARG A 160 -24.71 1.23 12.45
C ARG A 160 -23.86 0.07 11.92
N VAL A 161 -23.40 -0.82 12.80
CA VAL A 161 -22.66 -2.04 12.42
C VAL A 161 -23.50 -2.91 11.48
N ARG A 162 -24.79 -3.09 11.78
CA ARG A 162 -25.72 -3.87 10.96
C ARG A 162 -25.89 -3.25 9.56
N ALA A 163 -26.10 -1.94 9.47
CA ALA A 163 -26.27 -1.23 8.21
C ALA A 163 -25.01 -1.34 7.33
N ILE A 164 -23.82 -1.14 7.90
CA ILE A 164 -22.56 -1.28 7.17
C ILE A 164 -22.37 -2.71 6.65
N ARG A 165 -22.71 -3.73 7.45
CA ARG A 165 -22.64 -5.14 7.02
C ARG A 165 -23.59 -5.43 5.86
N GLN A 166 -24.81 -4.88 5.90
CA GLN A 166 -25.78 -5.02 4.82
C GLN A 166 -25.25 -4.37 3.53
N GLU A 167 -24.74 -3.14 3.61
CA GLU A 167 -24.20 -2.43 2.45
C GLU A 167 -23.00 -3.17 1.83
N ILE A 168 -22.10 -3.75 2.65
CA ILE A 168 -21.02 -4.61 2.15
C ILE A 168 -21.59 -5.84 1.44
N GLY A 169 -22.60 -6.49 2.03
CA GLY A 169 -23.26 -7.66 1.43
C GLY A 169 -23.86 -7.35 0.07
N GLU A 170 -24.59 -6.23 -0.04
CA GLU A 170 -25.20 -5.76 -1.29
C GLU A 170 -24.14 -5.48 -2.37
N LEU A 171 -23.03 -4.83 -2.01
CA LEU A 171 -21.93 -4.56 -2.95
C LEU A 171 -21.27 -5.85 -3.45
N VAL A 172 -21.08 -6.83 -2.57
CA VAL A 172 -20.47 -8.12 -2.92
C VAL A 172 -21.41 -8.92 -3.84
N GLU A 173 -22.70 -8.99 -3.51
CA GLU A 173 -23.67 -9.71 -4.34
C GLU A 173 -23.88 -9.03 -5.70
N ALA A 174 -23.95 -7.70 -5.75
CA ALA A 174 -23.99 -6.96 -7.01
C ALA A 174 -22.73 -7.20 -7.87
N GLY A 175 -21.54 -7.30 -7.24
CA GLY A 175 -20.30 -7.67 -7.92
C GLY A 175 -20.38 -9.05 -8.58
N LYS A 176 -20.79 -10.08 -7.80
CA LYS A 176 -20.97 -11.46 -8.30
C LYS A 176 -21.98 -11.53 -9.44
N GLN A 177 -23.08 -10.78 -9.36
CA GLN A 177 -24.10 -10.74 -10.42
C GLN A 177 -23.53 -10.20 -11.74
N ARG A 178 -22.72 -9.13 -11.69
CA ARG A 178 -22.06 -8.59 -12.89
C ARG A 178 -21.07 -9.57 -13.50
N GLU A 179 -20.30 -10.28 -12.68
CA GLU A 179 -19.37 -11.31 -13.17
C GLU A 179 -20.13 -12.46 -13.85
N ARG A 180 -21.22 -12.94 -13.25
CA ARG A 180 -22.09 -13.96 -13.85
C ARG A 180 -22.68 -13.50 -15.19
N GLN A 181 -23.17 -12.27 -15.27
CA GLN A 181 -23.70 -11.70 -16.51
C GLN A 181 -22.63 -11.61 -17.60
N LYS A 182 -21.41 -11.18 -17.24
CA LYS A 182 -20.27 -11.14 -18.18
C LYS A 182 -19.93 -12.52 -18.72
N LEU A 183 -19.89 -13.53 -17.85
CA LEU A 183 -19.60 -14.92 -18.24
C LEU A 183 -20.69 -15.51 -19.15
N LEU A 184 -21.96 -15.14 -18.94
CA LEU A 184 -23.08 -15.57 -19.77
C LEU A 184 -23.19 -14.81 -21.11
N SER A 185 -22.57 -13.63 -21.21
CA SER A 185 -22.54 -12.79 -22.42
C SER A 185 -21.34 -13.01 -23.33
N LEU A 186 -20.40 -13.89 -22.95
CA LEU A 186 -19.27 -14.27 -23.79
C LEU A 186 -19.72 -15.37 -24.78
N PRO A 187 -19.48 -15.21 -26.09
CA PRO A 187 -19.86 -16.18 -27.12
C PRO A 187 -19.08 -17.50 -27.03
#